data_AF-A0A089IA70-F1
#
_entry.id   AF-A0A089IA70-F1
#
_cell.length_a   1.000
_cell.length_b   1.000
_cell.length_c   1.000
_cell.angle_alpha   90.00
_cell.angle_beta   90.00
_cell.angle_gamma   90.00
#
_symmetry.space_group_name_H-M   'P 1'
#
loop_
_entity.id
_entity.type
_entity.pdbx_description
1 polymer ?
#
loop_
_entity_poly.entity_id
_entity_poly.type
_entity_poly.pdbx_seq_one_letter_code
_entity_poly.pdbx_strand_id
1 'polypeptide(L)'
;MAVSVLGASSGAYAEEKAKGTGTGSNAAAVDLAPGARSAILMDAGTGTVIYEKNSHDKLPPASITKIMTMLLTVEALDEGKLQLTDKVRTSEYAASMGGSQIFLEPGEEMTVDEMLKGIAMASGNDASVAMAEKIAGSESAFVDLMNSKAEALGLKDTHFANCNGLPAQNHYSSAHDIAVISRELLKHERIIKYTGSYQDYLRKDSAKPFWLVNTNKLVRFYTGADGLKTGYTSEAKFCLSATAARDGLRAVAVVLGEPNTKTRNSEVSGMFDYLFSQYKMHTIHKKGDAIGTLKIEKGVKTELPLTAEETYSVLLKKGITQEGIRHELVLPANLKAPVAADQIIGKLVVYQGTNVIKEYELKAGEDVAKAGWWKLFKRTTGSLFTID
;
A
#
# COMPACT_ATOMS: atom_id res chain seq x y z
N MET A 1 -20.24 -14.65 -19.19
CA MET A 1 -20.79 -13.51 -18.43
C MET A 1 -22.26 -13.74 -18.22
N ALA A 2 -22.71 -13.83 -16.97
CA ALA A 2 -24.12 -13.74 -16.64
C ALA A 2 -24.35 -12.35 -16.01
N VAL A 3 -25.26 -11.57 -16.59
CA VAL A 3 -25.71 -10.31 -16.01
C VAL A 3 -26.97 -10.64 -15.23
N SER A 4 -26.96 -10.56 -13.90
CA SER A 4 -28.18 -10.68 -13.12
C SER A 4 -28.70 -9.29 -12.73
N VAL A 5 -30.02 -9.13 -12.85
CA VAL A 5 -30.75 -7.93 -12.44
C VAL A 5 -31.45 -8.31 -11.14
N LEU A 6 -31.02 -7.75 -10.02
CA LEU A 6 -31.66 -7.99 -8.73
C LEU A 6 -32.53 -6.80 -8.32
N GLY A 7 -33.81 -7.10 -8.09
CA GLY A 7 -34.77 -6.23 -7.44
C GLY A 7 -34.47 -6.10 -5.94
N ALA A 8 -34.85 -4.96 -5.38
CA ALA A 8 -34.61 -4.61 -3.99
C ALA A 8 -35.26 -5.62 -3.02
N SER A 9 -34.48 -6.13 -2.07
CA SER A 9 -35.00 -6.71 -0.83
C SER A 9 -34.21 -6.17 0.36
N SER A 10 -34.97 -5.75 1.37
CA SER A 10 -34.54 -5.09 2.60
C SER A 10 -33.78 -6.05 3.53
N GLY A 11 -32.62 -5.61 4.02
CA GLY A 11 -31.80 -6.36 4.96
C GLY A 11 -32.39 -6.42 6.36
N ALA A 12 -32.40 -7.64 6.92
CA ALA A 12 -32.46 -7.88 8.35
C ALA A 12 -31.10 -8.47 8.76
N TYR A 13 -30.39 -7.77 9.63
CA TYR A 13 -29.15 -8.24 10.24
C TYR A 13 -29.47 -9.36 11.24
N ALA A 14 -28.85 -10.52 11.07
CA ALA A 14 -28.74 -11.54 12.10
C ALA A 14 -27.26 -11.90 12.29
N GLU A 15 -26.74 -11.63 13.48
CA GLU A 15 -25.46 -12.13 13.96
C GLU A 15 -25.51 -13.66 14.06
N GLU A 16 -24.56 -14.36 13.45
CA GLU A 16 -24.35 -15.78 13.72
C GLU A 16 -22.97 -16.01 14.34
N LYS A 17 -22.99 -16.39 15.62
CA LYS A 17 -21.84 -16.90 16.36
C LYS A 17 -21.43 -18.25 15.80
N ALA A 18 -20.24 -18.33 15.20
CA ALA A 18 -19.64 -19.61 14.85
C ALA A 18 -19.05 -20.29 16.10
N LYS A 19 -19.80 -21.25 16.68
CA LYS A 19 -19.25 -22.36 17.46
C LYS A 19 -19.28 -23.59 16.55
N GLY A 20 -18.09 -24.03 16.12
CA GLY A 20 -17.93 -25.24 15.30
C GLY A 20 -16.63 -25.94 15.65
N THR A 21 -16.69 -26.85 16.62
CA THR A 21 -15.64 -27.82 16.92
C THR A 21 -15.64 -28.90 15.84
N GLY A 22 -14.67 -28.82 14.92
CA GLY A 22 -14.40 -29.86 13.92
C GLY A 22 -12.94 -30.30 14.04
N THR A 23 -12.73 -31.53 14.50
CA THR A 23 -11.44 -32.21 14.59
C THR A 23 -10.92 -32.53 13.18
N GLY A 24 -10.11 -31.63 12.63
CA GLY A 24 -9.26 -31.85 11.46
C GLY A 24 -7.79 -31.89 11.88
N SER A 25 -6.99 -32.73 11.23
CA SER A 25 -5.59 -32.98 11.56
C SER A 25 -4.77 -31.69 11.73
N ASN A 26 -4.14 -31.58 12.89
CA ASN A 26 -3.32 -30.44 13.29
C ASN A 26 -1.97 -30.49 12.53
N ALA A 27 -1.96 -30.07 11.26
CA ALA A 27 -0.73 -29.67 10.61
C ALA A 27 -0.24 -28.42 11.36
N ALA A 28 0.84 -28.55 12.13
CA ALA A 28 1.43 -27.42 12.84
C ALA A 28 1.61 -26.26 11.85
N ALA A 29 1.01 -25.11 12.16
CA ALA A 29 1.20 -23.90 11.37
C ALA A 29 2.71 -23.65 11.22
N VAL A 30 3.18 -23.47 9.98
CA VAL A 30 4.60 -23.24 9.71
C VAL A 30 4.99 -21.90 10.37
N ASP A 31 5.91 -21.94 11.33
CA ASP A 31 6.49 -20.71 11.88
C ASP A 31 7.53 -20.17 10.89
N LEU A 32 7.15 -19.13 10.15
CA LEU A 32 7.99 -18.52 9.11
C LEU A 32 9.04 -17.56 9.68
N ALA A 33 8.88 -17.13 10.93
CA ALA A 33 9.78 -16.17 11.58
C ALA A 33 10.06 -16.54 13.05
N PRO A 34 10.69 -17.71 13.32
CA PRO A 34 10.92 -18.19 14.68
C PRO A 34 11.83 -17.26 15.51
N GLY A 35 12.79 -16.57 14.89
CA GLY A 35 13.70 -15.64 15.55
C GLY A 35 13.08 -14.29 15.91
N ALA A 36 12.04 -13.87 15.18
CA ALA A 36 11.37 -12.59 15.42
C ALA A 36 10.52 -12.59 16.70
N ARG A 37 10.48 -11.44 17.39
CA ARG A 37 9.52 -11.19 18.49
C ARG A 37 8.10 -10.98 17.95
N SER A 38 8.02 -10.27 16.83
CA SER A 38 6.78 -10.00 16.10
C SER A 38 7.05 -10.02 14.60
N ALA A 39 6.13 -10.56 13.82
CA ALA A 39 6.24 -10.66 12.38
C ALA A 39 4.89 -10.65 11.66
N ILE A 40 4.89 -10.20 10.41
CA ILE A 40 3.75 -10.28 9.49
C ILE A 40 4.21 -10.41 8.05
N LEU A 41 3.49 -11.22 7.27
CA LEU A 41 3.61 -11.33 5.81
C LEU A 41 2.26 -10.96 5.20
N MET A 42 2.25 -10.00 4.29
CA MET A 42 1.03 -9.48 3.68
C MET A 42 1.20 -9.34 2.17
N ASP A 43 0.13 -9.60 1.42
CA ASP A 43 0.04 -9.12 0.04
C ASP A 43 -0.29 -7.61 0.02
N ALA A 44 0.59 -6.81 -0.57
CA ALA A 44 0.43 -5.36 -0.61
C ALA A 44 -0.79 -4.92 -1.42
N GLY A 45 -1.13 -5.62 -2.51
CA GLY A 45 -2.25 -5.23 -3.37
C GLY A 45 -3.59 -5.34 -2.65
N THR A 46 -3.86 -6.49 -2.05
CA THR A 46 -5.15 -6.78 -1.41
C THR A 46 -5.20 -6.43 0.06
N GLY A 47 -4.06 -6.39 0.75
CA GLY A 47 -3.97 -6.28 2.22
C GLY A 47 -4.19 -7.61 2.94
N THR A 48 -4.25 -8.73 2.20
CA THR A 48 -4.45 -10.05 2.80
C THR A 48 -3.24 -10.45 3.64
N VAL A 49 -3.46 -10.75 4.91
CA VAL A 49 -2.44 -11.30 5.81
C VAL A 49 -2.25 -12.78 5.50
N ILE A 50 -1.00 -13.17 5.23
CA ILE A 50 -0.60 -14.53 4.84
C ILE A 50 -0.02 -15.29 6.04
N TYR A 51 0.70 -14.58 6.90
CA TYR A 51 1.27 -15.09 8.14
C TYR A 51 1.38 -13.94 9.13
N GLU A 52 1.18 -14.24 10.41
CA GLU A 52 1.40 -13.30 11.50
C GLU A 52 1.88 -14.01 12.77
N LYS A 53 2.68 -13.29 13.55
CA LYS A 53 3.18 -13.69 14.86
C LYS A 53 3.24 -12.46 15.73
N ASN A 54 2.41 -12.39 16.78
CA ASN A 54 2.35 -11.25 17.71
C ASN A 54 2.29 -9.90 16.96
N SER A 55 1.56 -9.85 15.84
CA SER A 55 1.64 -8.76 14.84
C SER A 55 1.21 -7.40 15.39
N HIS A 56 0.42 -7.39 16.46
CA HIS A 56 -0.08 -6.21 17.17
C HIS A 56 0.73 -5.83 18.43
N ASP A 57 1.80 -6.55 18.76
CA ASP A 57 2.64 -6.19 19.90
C ASP A 57 3.33 -4.83 19.68
N LYS A 58 3.20 -3.95 20.66
CA LYS A 58 3.83 -2.62 20.67
C LYS A 58 5.32 -2.77 20.98
N LEU A 59 6.15 -2.56 19.97
CA LEU A 59 7.60 -2.71 20.01
C LEU A 59 8.29 -1.43 19.53
N PRO A 60 9.52 -1.15 20.02
CA PRO A 60 10.29 -0.03 19.50
C PRO A 60 10.65 -0.27 18.01
N PRO A 61 10.27 0.63 17.10
CA PRO A 61 10.42 0.42 15.64
C PRO A 61 11.85 0.66 15.13
N ALA A 62 12.71 1.32 15.91
CA ALA A 62 14.00 1.83 15.45
C ALA A 62 13.86 2.62 14.13
N SER A 63 14.88 2.61 13.27
CA SER A 63 14.86 3.30 11.97
C SER A 63 13.75 2.88 10.99
N ILE A 64 12.92 1.87 11.29
CA ILE A 64 11.71 1.59 10.50
C ILE A 64 10.71 2.76 10.59
N THR A 65 10.76 3.57 11.65
CA THR A 65 10.04 4.86 11.77
C THR A 65 10.15 5.71 10.51
N LYS A 66 11.30 5.68 9.83
CA LYS A 66 11.55 6.48 8.62
C LYS A 66 10.67 6.07 7.43
N ILE A 67 9.96 4.95 7.47
CA ILE A 67 8.93 4.64 6.47
C ILE A 67 7.80 5.68 6.52
N MET A 68 7.36 6.10 7.71
CA MET A 68 6.37 7.18 7.86
C MET A 68 6.95 8.52 7.40
N THR A 69 8.22 8.80 7.72
CA THR A 69 8.91 10.02 7.26
C THR A 69 8.99 10.08 5.73
N MET A 70 9.33 8.95 5.08
CA MET A 70 9.32 8.85 3.63
C MET A 70 7.91 8.98 3.06
N LEU A 71 6.89 8.38 3.69
CA LEU A 71 5.49 8.48 3.28
C LEU A 71 5.02 9.94 3.23
N LEU A 72 5.16 10.68 4.33
CA LEU A 72 4.77 12.10 4.36
C LEU A 72 5.58 12.95 3.37
N THR A 73 6.85 12.60 3.13
CA THR A 73 7.67 13.29 2.14
C THR A 73 7.15 13.04 0.71
N VAL A 74 6.83 11.80 0.35
CA VAL A 74 6.33 11.49 -1.01
C VAL A 74 4.90 11.99 -1.22
N GLU A 75 4.06 12.01 -0.20
CA GLU A 75 2.74 12.65 -0.27
C GLU A 75 2.88 14.16 -0.54
N ALA A 76 3.79 14.85 0.16
CA ALA A 76 4.05 16.26 -0.09
C ALA A 76 4.57 16.52 -1.53
N LEU A 77 5.35 15.59 -2.10
CA LEU A 77 5.78 15.64 -3.50
C LEU A 77 4.60 15.46 -4.46
N ASP A 78 3.75 14.47 -4.22
CA ASP A 78 2.63 14.13 -5.10
C ASP A 78 1.52 15.18 -5.05
N GLU A 79 1.34 15.86 -3.91
CA GLU A 79 0.46 17.02 -3.75
C GLU A 79 1.04 18.33 -4.33
N GLY A 80 2.30 18.32 -4.80
CA GLY A 80 2.97 19.49 -5.34
C GLY A 80 3.38 20.55 -4.31
N LYS A 81 3.27 20.22 -3.00
CA LYS A 81 3.76 21.08 -1.90
C LYS A 81 5.28 21.11 -1.79
N LEU A 82 5.93 20.11 -2.38
CA LEU A 82 7.37 19.93 -2.41
C LEU A 82 7.80 19.51 -3.81
N GLN A 83 9.00 19.92 -4.24
CA GLN A 83 9.62 19.45 -5.47
C GLN A 83 10.92 18.72 -5.16
N LEU A 84 11.29 17.74 -5.99
CA LEU A 84 12.56 17.01 -5.84
C LEU A 84 13.79 17.92 -5.88
N THR A 85 13.70 19.05 -6.57
CA THR A 85 14.76 20.04 -6.73
C THR A 85 14.82 21.07 -5.59
N ASP A 86 13.81 21.09 -4.71
CA ASP A 86 13.79 22.04 -3.60
C ASP A 86 14.98 21.83 -2.68
N LYS A 87 15.55 22.94 -2.23
CA LYS A 87 16.66 22.93 -1.27
C LYS A 87 16.13 22.76 0.14
N VAL A 88 16.79 21.85 0.86
CA VAL A 88 16.59 21.52 2.25
C VAL A 88 17.83 21.99 2.99
N ARG A 89 17.69 23.08 3.74
CA ARG A 89 18.77 23.66 4.52
C ARG A 89 18.85 22.95 5.87
N THR A 90 20.02 22.44 6.19
CA THR A 90 20.27 21.71 7.44
C THR A 90 20.35 22.68 8.62
N SER A 91 19.54 22.46 9.66
CA SER A 91 19.65 23.20 10.92
C SER A 91 20.79 22.67 11.79
N GLU A 92 21.19 23.44 12.81
CA GLU A 92 22.13 22.94 13.84
C GLU A 92 21.56 21.71 14.56
N TYR A 93 20.25 21.67 14.79
CA TYR A 93 19.58 20.54 15.44
C TYR A 93 19.66 19.28 14.56
N ALA A 94 19.31 19.37 13.28
CA ALA A 94 19.43 18.26 12.33
C ALA A 94 20.88 17.76 12.20
N ALA A 95 21.85 18.67 12.12
CA ALA A 95 23.27 18.33 12.06
C ALA A 95 23.78 17.67 13.36
N SER A 96 23.18 17.99 14.52
CA SER A 96 23.56 17.45 15.83
C SER A 96 23.11 16.01 16.08
N MET A 97 22.30 15.44 15.17
CA MET A 97 21.79 14.09 15.34
C MET A 97 22.92 13.07 15.50
N GLY A 98 22.69 12.01 16.27
CA GLY A 98 23.60 10.86 16.36
C GLY A 98 23.10 9.65 15.57
N GLY A 99 23.82 8.53 15.64
CA GLY A 99 23.43 7.28 14.98
C GLY A 99 23.80 7.24 13.49
N SER A 100 22.93 6.68 12.65
CA SER A 100 23.14 6.67 11.20
C SER A 100 22.94 8.08 10.64
N GLN A 101 23.92 8.57 9.90
CA GLN A 101 23.93 9.94 9.36
C GLN A 101 24.52 9.95 7.94
N ILE A 102 24.18 11.00 7.21
CA ILE A 102 24.92 11.37 5.98
C ILE A 102 25.94 12.50 6.26
N PHE A 103 26.07 12.93 7.53
CA PHE A 103 26.99 13.95 8.02
C PHE A 103 26.73 15.30 7.33
N LEU A 104 25.50 15.80 7.48
CA LEU A 104 25.15 17.16 7.08
C LEU A 104 25.82 18.19 8.00
N GLU A 105 26.36 19.26 7.43
CA GLU A 105 26.88 20.41 8.16
C GLU A 105 25.78 21.48 8.36
N PRO A 106 25.78 22.27 9.47
CA PRO A 106 24.83 23.36 9.65
C PRO A 106 24.86 24.35 8.49
N GLY A 107 23.69 24.63 7.90
CA GLY A 107 23.54 25.48 6.74
C GLY A 107 23.83 24.80 5.39
N GLU A 108 24.31 23.56 5.36
CA GLU A 108 24.44 22.77 4.12
C GLU A 108 23.05 22.59 3.48
N GLU A 109 22.98 22.79 2.17
CA GLU A 109 21.75 22.60 1.38
C GLU A 109 21.88 21.41 0.44
N MET A 110 21.01 20.42 0.64
CA MET A 110 20.82 19.33 -0.31
C MET A 110 19.43 19.40 -0.93
N THR A 111 19.25 18.80 -2.10
CA THR A 111 17.93 18.67 -2.72
C THR A 111 17.08 17.63 -1.99
N VAL A 112 15.75 17.72 -2.13
CA VAL A 112 14.83 16.67 -1.63
C VAL A 112 15.16 15.29 -2.20
N ASP A 113 15.57 15.19 -3.47
CA ASP A 113 16.04 13.92 -4.07
C ASP A 113 17.24 13.33 -3.31
N GLU A 114 18.21 14.16 -2.93
CA GLU A 114 19.38 13.76 -2.16
C GLU A 114 19.04 13.39 -0.71
N MET A 115 18.15 14.15 -0.06
CA MET A 115 17.67 13.83 1.28
C MET A 115 16.93 12.48 1.30
N LEU A 116 16.04 12.23 0.32
CA LEU A 116 15.37 10.94 0.18
C LEU A 116 16.35 9.78 -0.02
N LYS A 117 17.39 9.95 -0.85
CA LYS A 117 18.49 8.97 -0.99
C LYS A 117 19.16 8.68 0.36
N GLY A 118 19.52 9.74 1.10
CA GLY A 118 20.16 9.61 2.41
C GLY A 118 19.30 8.87 3.44
N ILE A 119 18.00 9.19 3.49
CA ILE A 119 17.02 8.56 4.39
C ILE A 119 16.81 7.08 4.01
N ALA A 120 16.55 6.80 2.73
CA ALA A 120 16.20 5.47 2.27
C ALA A 120 17.39 4.49 2.35
N MET A 121 18.57 4.91 1.90
CA MET A 121 19.72 4.01 1.72
C MET A 121 20.61 3.96 2.96
N ALA A 122 21.07 5.11 3.45
CA ALA A 122 21.97 5.23 4.60
C ALA A 122 21.23 5.37 5.93
N SER A 123 19.90 5.51 5.92
CA SER A 123 19.10 5.68 7.14
C SER A 123 19.46 6.96 7.91
N GLY A 124 19.87 8.03 7.21
CA GLY A 124 20.33 9.29 7.81
C GLY A 124 19.28 9.93 8.74
N ASN A 125 19.63 10.07 10.02
CA ASN A 125 18.83 10.73 11.05
C ASN A 125 18.81 12.24 10.83
N ASP A 126 19.98 12.81 10.53
CA ASP A 126 20.18 14.21 10.14
C ASP A 126 19.30 14.59 8.95
N ALA A 127 19.32 13.80 7.88
CA ALA A 127 18.46 14.00 6.72
C ALA A 127 16.96 13.88 7.06
N SER A 128 16.60 12.96 7.96
CA SER A 128 15.20 12.78 8.39
C SER A 128 14.69 14.01 9.15
N VAL A 129 15.50 14.57 10.06
CA VAL A 129 15.14 15.77 10.82
C VAL A 129 15.10 17.00 9.93
N ALA A 130 16.09 17.18 9.05
CA ALA A 130 16.12 18.31 8.11
C ALA A 130 14.88 18.29 7.17
N MET A 131 14.47 17.10 6.71
CA MET A 131 13.23 16.95 5.92
C MET A 131 11.97 17.25 6.74
N ALA A 132 11.92 16.79 8.00
CA ALA A 132 10.81 17.08 8.90
C ALA A 132 10.65 18.59 9.12
N GLU A 133 11.75 19.29 9.39
CA GLU A 133 11.80 20.76 9.52
C GLU A 133 11.39 21.47 8.22
N LYS A 134 11.83 20.97 7.05
CA LYS A 134 11.42 21.53 5.75
C LYS A 134 9.91 21.44 5.52
N ILE A 135 9.29 20.32 5.89
CA ILE A 135 7.88 20.04 5.60
C ILE A 135 6.96 20.73 6.62
N ALA A 136 7.31 20.68 7.91
CA ALA A 136 6.41 21.10 8.99
C ALA A 136 6.92 22.30 9.80
N GLY A 137 8.09 22.85 9.47
CA GLY A 137 8.75 23.94 10.20
C GLY A 137 9.53 23.50 11.44
N SER A 138 9.23 22.33 12.02
CA SER A 138 9.99 21.73 13.13
C SER A 138 9.79 20.21 13.19
N GLU A 139 10.69 19.47 13.85
CA GLU A 139 10.50 18.03 14.08
C GLU A 139 9.23 17.75 14.89
N SER A 140 8.93 18.55 15.91
CA SER A 140 7.72 18.36 16.73
C SER A 140 6.45 18.45 15.89
N ALA A 141 6.33 19.50 15.06
CA ALA A 141 5.18 19.65 14.17
C ALA A 141 5.10 18.52 13.14
N PHE A 142 6.24 17.99 12.70
CA PHE A 142 6.26 16.83 11.81
C PHE A 142 5.80 15.55 12.52
N VAL A 143 6.18 15.35 13.78
CA VAL A 143 5.71 14.23 14.60
C VAL A 143 4.19 14.28 14.78
N ASP A 144 3.61 15.47 14.93
CA ASP A 144 2.16 15.64 14.94
C ASP A 144 1.53 15.15 13.62
N LEU A 145 2.11 15.49 12.46
CA LEU A 145 1.68 14.97 11.16
C LEU A 145 1.82 13.44 11.06
N MET A 146 2.90 12.86 11.60
CA MET A 146 3.10 11.41 11.63
C MET A 146 2.00 10.71 12.42
N ASN A 147 1.62 11.26 13.57
CA ASN A 147 0.58 10.70 14.42
C ASN A 147 -0.83 10.93 13.83
N SER A 148 -1.10 12.08 13.23
CA SER A 148 -2.35 12.30 12.47
C SER A 148 -2.48 11.35 11.29
N LYS A 149 -1.38 11.07 10.58
CA LYS A 149 -1.37 10.07 9.51
C LYS A 149 -1.61 8.65 10.06
N ALA A 150 -1.02 8.31 11.20
CA ALA A 150 -1.27 7.03 11.86
C ALA A 150 -2.75 6.85 12.22
N GLU A 151 -3.40 7.88 12.77
CA GLU A 151 -4.83 7.88 13.05
C GLU A 151 -5.67 7.74 11.77
N ALA A 152 -5.35 8.52 10.72
CA ALA A 152 -6.04 8.45 9.44
C ALA A 152 -5.94 7.08 8.75
N LEU A 153 -4.83 6.36 8.97
CA LEU A 153 -4.62 4.98 8.51
C LEU A 153 -5.22 3.93 9.46
N GLY A 154 -5.80 4.34 10.59
CA GLY A 154 -6.41 3.45 11.58
C GLY A 154 -5.41 2.61 12.37
N LEU A 155 -4.17 3.08 12.52
CA LEU A 155 -3.08 2.36 13.19
C LEU A 155 -3.26 2.42 14.72
N LYS A 156 -3.63 1.30 15.33
CA LYS A 156 -4.00 1.24 16.76
C LYS A 156 -2.81 1.02 17.69
N ASP A 157 -1.70 0.55 17.13
CA ASP A 157 -0.55 0.06 17.87
C ASP A 157 0.71 0.88 17.58
N THR A 158 0.54 2.14 17.16
CA THR A 158 1.63 3.04 16.75
C THR A 158 1.53 4.40 17.41
N HIS A 159 2.66 4.91 17.89
CA HIS A 159 2.85 6.29 18.30
C HIS A 159 4.28 6.74 18.01
N PHE A 160 4.42 7.85 17.30
CA PHE A 160 5.71 8.46 16.96
C PHE A 160 6.06 9.56 17.96
N ALA A 161 7.32 9.60 18.38
CA ALA A 161 7.88 10.60 19.29
C ALA A 161 9.02 11.40 18.64
N ASN A 162 9.51 10.94 17.48
CA ASN A 162 10.51 11.57 16.64
C ASN A 162 10.36 11.02 15.21
N CYS A 163 11.04 11.63 14.24
CA CYS A 163 10.91 11.26 12.82
C CYS A 163 11.99 10.26 12.35
N ASN A 164 12.87 9.81 13.24
CA ASN A 164 14.07 9.06 12.88
C ASN A 164 14.14 7.67 13.56
N GLY A 165 13.39 7.41 14.63
CA GLY A 165 13.38 6.12 15.31
C GLY A 165 14.50 5.93 16.34
N LEU A 166 15.16 7.00 16.78
CA LEU A 166 16.01 6.92 17.97
C LEU A 166 15.15 6.58 19.21
N PRO A 167 15.72 5.87 20.20
CA PRO A 167 14.99 5.52 21.42
C PRO A 167 14.42 6.76 22.11
N ALA A 168 13.12 6.74 22.36
CA ALA A 168 12.40 7.81 23.03
C ALA A 168 11.23 7.21 23.82
N GLN A 169 10.82 7.88 24.90
CA GLN A 169 9.63 7.47 25.64
C GLN A 169 8.40 7.54 24.73
N ASN A 170 7.49 6.60 24.93
CA ASN A 170 6.25 6.50 24.15
C ASN A 170 6.49 6.32 22.63
N HIS A 171 7.64 5.80 22.19
CA HIS A 171 7.92 5.56 20.77
C HIS A 171 7.77 4.07 20.42
N TYR A 172 6.66 3.70 19.79
CA TYR A 172 6.36 2.30 19.47
C TYR A 172 5.57 2.15 18.17
N SER A 173 5.61 0.96 17.59
CA SER A 173 4.74 0.51 16.51
C SER A 173 4.54 -1.01 16.60
N SER A 174 3.78 -1.61 15.69
CA SER A 174 3.60 -3.05 15.59
C SER A 174 3.97 -3.55 14.19
N ALA A 175 4.21 -4.86 14.05
CA ALA A 175 4.54 -5.42 12.73
C ALA A 175 3.37 -5.20 11.73
N HIS A 176 2.13 -5.34 12.20
CA HIS A 176 0.93 -5.05 11.44
C HIS A 176 0.89 -3.60 10.97
N ASP A 177 1.03 -2.63 11.87
CA ASP A 177 0.93 -1.21 11.52
C ASP A 177 2.05 -0.78 10.59
N ILE A 178 3.28 -1.28 10.80
CA ILE A 178 4.40 -1.05 9.88
C ILE A 178 4.10 -1.62 8.50
N ALA A 179 3.45 -2.79 8.39
CA ALA A 179 3.05 -3.34 7.11
C ALA A 179 2.00 -2.46 6.41
N VAL A 180 1.06 -1.89 7.16
CA VAL A 180 0.07 -0.92 6.64
C VAL A 180 0.76 0.35 6.14
N ILE A 181 1.66 0.96 6.92
CA ILE A 181 2.41 2.15 6.48
C ILE A 181 3.27 1.83 5.24
N SER A 182 3.89 0.65 5.23
CA SER A 182 4.71 0.17 4.09
C SER A 182 3.86 0.04 2.83
N ARG A 183 2.63 -0.47 2.93
CA ARG A 183 1.68 -0.54 1.82
C ARG A 183 1.25 0.82 1.33
N GLU A 184 0.99 1.75 2.23
CA GLU A 184 0.65 3.12 1.85
C GLU A 184 1.81 3.77 1.09
N LEU A 185 3.03 3.66 1.62
CA LEU A 185 4.24 4.16 0.95
C LEU A 185 4.44 3.54 -0.44
N LEU A 186 4.13 2.26 -0.60
CA LEU A 186 4.28 1.54 -1.87
C LEU A 186 3.27 1.95 -2.96
N LYS A 187 2.21 2.72 -2.63
CA LYS A 187 1.35 3.36 -3.64
C LYS A 187 2.09 4.45 -4.41
N HIS A 188 3.17 4.98 -3.85
CA HIS A 188 3.99 6.03 -4.45
C HIS A 188 5.21 5.40 -5.15
N GLU A 189 5.05 4.93 -6.39
CA GLU A 189 6.06 4.14 -7.12
C GLU A 189 7.47 4.76 -7.12
N ARG A 190 7.57 6.09 -7.06
CA ARG A 190 8.84 6.82 -6.95
C ARG A 190 9.73 6.34 -5.81
N ILE A 191 9.16 5.84 -4.71
CA ILE A 191 9.95 5.44 -3.54
C ILE A 191 10.90 4.27 -3.86
N ILE A 192 10.47 3.38 -4.77
CA ILE A 192 11.22 2.19 -5.18
C ILE A 192 12.57 2.58 -5.82
N LYS A 193 12.64 3.73 -6.50
CA LYS A 193 13.91 4.30 -7.02
C LYS A 193 14.97 4.39 -5.93
N TYR A 194 14.58 4.79 -4.73
CA TYR A 194 15.48 4.97 -3.59
C TYR A 194 15.65 3.67 -2.81
N THR A 195 14.55 3.01 -2.42
CA THR A 195 14.61 1.83 -1.54
C THR A 195 15.12 0.59 -2.24
N GLY A 196 14.94 0.46 -3.55
CA GLY A 196 15.39 -0.67 -4.36
C GLY A 196 16.84 -0.54 -4.87
N SER A 197 17.45 0.63 -4.76
CA SER A 197 18.84 0.85 -5.14
C SER A 197 19.79 0.26 -4.10
N TYR A 198 20.82 -0.49 -4.54
CA TYR A 198 21.80 -1.09 -3.63
C TYR A 198 22.83 -0.07 -3.13
N GLN A 199 23.30 0.81 -4.00
CA GLN A 199 24.30 1.81 -3.71
C GLN A 199 24.12 3.04 -4.59
N ASP A 200 24.52 4.20 -4.09
CA ASP A 200 24.54 5.47 -4.82
C ASP A 200 25.56 6.41 -4.16
N TYR A 201 25.63 7.67 -4.56
CA TYR A 201 26.48 8.67 -3.97
C TYR A 201 25.70 9.96 -3.68
N LEU A 202 26.04 10.60 -2.56
CA LEU A 202 25.76 12.01 -2.33
C LEU A 202 27.03 12.81 -2.58
N ARG A 203 26.88 14.09 -2.95
CA ARG A 203 28.01 15.01 -3.10
C ARG A 203 29.10 14.49 -4.05
N LYS A 204 28.72 13.69 -5.05
CA LYS A 204 29.62 12.89 -5.90
C LYS A 204 30.69 13.72 -6.59
N ASP A 205 30.28 14.88 -7.12
CA ASP A 205 31.15 15.78 -7.88
C ASP A 205 31.78 16.89 -7.00
N SER A 206 31.74 16.72 -5.67
CA SER A 206 32.33 17.65 -4.71
C SER A 206 33.66 17.14 -4.16
N ALA A 207 34.33 17.96 -3.34
CA ALA A 207 35.52 17.55 -2.59
C ALA A 207 35.25 16.51 -1.48
N LYS A 208 33.98 16.27 -1.11
CA LYS A 208 33.56 15.34 -0.04
C LYS A 208 32.49 14.35 -0.54
N PRO A 209 32.79 13.48 -1.51
CA PRO A 209 31.83 12.49 -1.99
C PRO A 209 31.47 11.52 -0.86
N PHE A 210 30.19 11.18 -0.75
CA PHE A 210 29.69 10.27 0.28
C PHE A 210 29.01 9.06 -0.36
N TRP A 211 29.61 7.89 -0.17
CA TRP A 211 29.09 6.64 -0.72
C TRP A 211 27.93 6.11 0.12
N LEU A 212 26.77 5.98 -0.51
CA LEU A 212 25.59 5.37 0.08
C LEU A 212 25.59 3.87 -0.22
N VAL A 213 25.39 3.07 0.81
CA VAL A 213 25.12 1.65 0.65
C VAL A 213 23.84 1.32 1.41
N ASN A 214 22.88 0.73 0.71
CA ASN A 214 21.60 0.36 1.29
C ASN A 214 21.78 -0.60 2.46
N THR A 215 21.19 -0.24 3.59
CA THR A 215 21.17 -1.07 4.80
C THR A 215 20.41 -2.39 4.60
N ASN A 216 19.39 -2.39 3.73
CA ASN A 216 18.72 -3.60 3.28
C ASN A 216 19.53 -4.27 2.16
N LYS A 217 20.22 -5.36 2.47
CA LYS A 217 21.01 -6.11 1.49
C LYS A 217 20.14 -6.98 0.57
N LEU A 218 18.89 -7.26 0.90
CA LEU A 218 18.01 -8.11 0.08
C LEU A 218 17.80 -7.53 -1.31
N VAL A 219 17.82 -6.20 -1.48
CA VAL A 219 17.66 -5.54 -2.79
C VAL A 219 18.75 -5.92 -3.81
N ARG A 220 19.89 -6.46 -3.35
CA ARG A 220 20.95 -6.99 -4.21
C ARG A 220 20.89 -8.51 -4.38
N PHE A 221 20.38 -9.23 -3.38
CA PHE A 221 20.56 -10.68 -3.26
C PHE A 221 19.27 -11.50 -3.35
N TYR A 222 18.11 -10.85 -3.34
CA TYR A 222 16.81 -11.51 -3.48
C TYR A 222 16.09 -10.99 -4.73
N THR A 223 15.80 -11.88 -5.67
CA THR A 223 15.13 -11.52 -6.93
C THR A 223 13.75 -10.93 -6.68
N GLY A 224 13.53 -9.71 -7.17
CA GLY A 224 12.30 -8.96 -7.03
C GLY A 224 12.23 -8.10 -5.76
N ALA A 225 13.22 -8.14 -4.87
CA ALA A 225 13.25 -7.28 -3.69
C ALA A 225 13.60 -5.83 -4.06
N ASP A 226 12.81 -4.89 -3.57
CA ASP A 226 12.89 -3.48 -3.99
C ASP A 226 12.71 -2.48 -2.82
N GLY A 227 12.94 -2.95 -1.57
CA GLY A 227 12.87 -2.13 -0.36
C GLY A 227 12.57 -2.95 0.91
N LEU A 228 12.13 -2.37 2.02
CA LEU A 228 11.94 -0.93 2.27
C LEU A 228 13.01 -0.41 3.22
N LYS A 229 13.01 -0.90 4.47
CA LYS A 229 13.79 -0.26 5.54
C LYS A 229 14.17 -1.22 6.66
N THR A 230 15.46 -1.19 7.02
CA THR A 230 15.96 -1.85 8.23
C THR A 230 15.90 -0.90 9.44
N GLY A 231 15.88 -1.49 10.64
CA GLY A 231 16.04 -0.79 11.92
C GLY A 231 16.90 -1.59 12.89
N TYR A 232 17.70 -0.89 13.69
CA TYR A 232 18.43 -1.49 14.81
C TYR A 232 18.63 -0.47 15.93
N THR A 233 18.31 -0.89 17.16
CA THR A 233 18.81 -0.32 18.40
C THR A 233 19.04 -1.47 19.38
N SER A 234 19.74 -1.21 20.49
CA SER A 234 19.94 -2.22 21.54
C SER A 234 18.62 -2.77 22.11
N GLU A 235 17.58 -1.92 22.14
CA GLU A 235 16.23 -2.24 22.63
C GLU A 235 15.39 -2.96 21.58
N ALA A 236 15.37 -2.45 20.34
CA ALA A 236 14.56 -3.01 19.25
C ALA A 236 15.15 -4.29 18.65
N LYS A 237 16.45 -4.53 18.83
CA LYS A 237 17.22 -5.55 18.10
C LYS A 237 17.08 -5.35 16.59
N PHE A 238 17.15 -6.41 15.79
CA PHE A 238 17.20 -6.29 14.33
C PHE A 238 15.78 -6.32 13.76
N CYS A 239 15.38 -5.23 13.11
CA CYS A 239 14.07 -5.10 12.48
C CYS A 239 14.22 -4.91 10.97
N LEU A 240 13.24 -5.36 10.19
CA LEU A 240 13.16 -5.11 8.76
C LEU A 240 11.70 -5.09 8.30
N SER A 241 11.31 -4.05 7.57
CA SER A 241 10.19 -4.08 6.62
C SER A 241 10.77 -4.21 5.22
N ALA A 242 10.44 -5.29 4.54
CA ALA A 242 10.91 -5.60 3.20
C ALA A 242 9.75 -5.80 2.24
N THR A 243 10.03 -5.54 0.97
CA THR A 243 9.11 -5.77 -0.14
C THR A 243 9.80 -6.58 -1.22
N ALA A 244 9.01 -7.39 -1.93
CA ALA A 244 9.40 -7.97 -3.19
C ALA A 244 8.19 -8.12 -4.12
N ALA A 245 8.39 -8.02 -5.43
CA ALA A 245 7.33 -8.22 -6.41
C ALA A 245 7.70 -9.26 -7.47
N ARG A 246 6.73 -10.13 -7.82
CA ARG A 246 6.81 -11.12 -8.91
C ARG A 246 5.44 -11.33 -9.53
N ASP A 247 5.34 -11.31 -10.85
CA ASP A 247 4.12 -11.67 -11.61
C ASP A 247 2.84 -10.94 -11.13
N GLY A 248 2.95 -9.64 -10.81
CA GLY A 248 1.85 -8.82 -10.31
C GLY A 248 1.48 -9.02 -8.83
N LEU A 249 2.12 -9.98 -8.15
CA LEU A 249 2.01 -10.19 -6.70
C LEU A 249 3.12 -9.43 -5.98
N ARG A 250 2.78 -8.67 -4.93
CA ARG A 250 3.75 -7.90 -4.14
C ARG A 250 3.67 -8.27 -2.67
N ALA A 251 4.76 -8.80 -2.12
CA ALA A 251 4.88 -9.12 -0.71
C ALA A 251 5.33 -7.91 0.10
N VAL A 252 4.79 -7.76 1.30
CA VAL A 252 5.36 -6.96 2.39
C VAL A 252 5.59 -7.89 3.57
N ALA A 253 6.85 -8.04 3.98
CA ALA A 253 7.26 -8.83 5.12
C ALA A 253 7.89 -7.92 6.16
N VAL A 254 7.34 -7.92 7.37
CA VAL A 254 7.88 -7.15 8.50
C VAL A 254 8.27 -8.12 9.60
N VAL A 255 9.49 -7.98 10.10
CA VAL A 255 9.99 -8.66 11.31
C VAL A 255 10.54 -7.63 12.28
N LEU A 256 10.20 -7.77 13.56
CA LEU A 256 10.66 -6.94 14.66
C LEU A 256 11.37 -7.82 15.69
N GLY A 257 12.52 -7.37 16.17
CA GLY A 257 13.16 -8.01 17.31
C GLY A 257 14.00 -9.26 16.99
N GLU A 258 14.49 -9.41 15.77
CA GLU A 258 15.34 -10.55 15.37
C GLU A 258 16.68 -10.54 16.12
N PRO A 259 17.30 -11.71 16.37
CA PRO A 259 18.51 -11.80 17.18
C PRO A 259 19.75 -11.25 16.44
N ASN A 260 19.78 -11.33 15.10
CA ASN A 260 20.90 -10.88 14.27
C ASN A 260 20.49 -10.66 12.80
N THR A 261 21.34 -9.94 12.06
CA THR A 261 21.20 -9.65 10.62
C THR A 261 21.01 -10.90 9.75
N LYS A 262 21.71 -12.01 10.06
CA LYS A 262 21.65 -13.24 9.24
C LYS A 262 20.28 -13.90 9.37
N THR A 263 19.79 -14.07 10.61
CA THR A 263 18.45 -14.61 10.89
C THR A 263 17.37 -13.74 10.25
N ARG A 264 17.37 -12.43 10.53
CA ARG A 264 16.43 -11.46 9.96
C ARG A 264 16.32 -11.56 8.43
N ASN A 265 17.46 -11.61 7.72
CA ASN A 265 17.44 -11.68 6.26
C ASN A 265 16.93 -13.04 5.76
N SER A 266 17.29 -14.13 6.46
CA SER A 266 16.89 -15.48 6.09
C SER A 266 15.39 -15.71 6.29
N GLU A 267 14.83 -15.26 7.42
CA GLU A 267 13.42 -15.40 7.75
C GLU A 267 12.57 -14.56 6.79
N VAL A 268 12.94 -13.30 6.54
CA VAL A 268 12.24 -12.46 5.54
C VAL A 268 12.30 -13.05 4.13
N SER A 269 13.44 -13.61 3.71
CA SER A 269 13.55 -14.27 2.40
C SER A 269 12.64 -15.52 2.34
N GLY A 270 12.60 -16.30 3.42
CA GLY A 270 11.71 -17.45 3.55
C GLY A 270 10.23 -17.08 3.52
N MET A 271 9.85 -15.96 4.14
CA MET A 271 8.50 -15.39 4.07
C MET A 271 8.12 -15.01 2.63
N PHE A 272 9.03 -14.38 1.88
CA PHE A 272 8.81 -14.12 0.45
C PHE A 272 8.66 -15.41 -0.36
N ASP A 273 9.54 -16.38 -0.15
CA ASP A 273 9.49 -17.67 -0.86
C ASP A 273 8.20 -18.42 -0.56
N TYR A 274 7.72 -18.37 0.69
CA TYR A 274 6.43 -18.91 1.06
C TYR A 274 5.29 -18.23 0.27
N LEU A 275 5.23 -16.89 0.27
CA LEU A 275 4.19 -16.17 -0.46
C LEU A 275 4.19 -16.50 -1.95
N PHE A 276 5.34 -16.42 -2.62
CA PHE A 276 5.43 -16.67 -4.05
C PHE A 276 5.29 -18.14 -4.43
N SER A 277 5.58 -19.09 -3.53
CA SER A 277 5.34 -20.52 -3.79
C SER A 277 3.88 -20.92 -3.56
N GLN A 278 3.19 -20.27 -2.62
CA GLN A 278 1.83 -20.64 -2.23
C GLN A 278 0.76 -19.82 -2.92
N TYR A 279 1.05 -18.61 -3.41
CA TYR A 279 0.03 -17.69 -3.93
C TYR A 279 0.36 -17.16 -5.32
N LYS A 280 -0.68 -16.77 -6.05
CA LYS A 280 -0.59 -16.06 -7.34
C LYS A 280 -1.71 -15.04 -7.44
N MET A 281 -1.46 -13.96 -8.19
CA MET A 281 -2.54 -13.09 -8.64
C MET A 281 -3.25 -13.71 -9.83
N HIS A 282 -4.57 -13.74 -9.79
CA HIS A 282 -5.42 -14.12 -10.91
C HIS A 282 -6.14 -12.88 -11.43
N THR A 283 -5.73 -12.41 -12.59
CA THR A 283 -6.36 -11.28 -13.28
C THR A 283 -7.74 -11.68 -13.78
N ILE A 284 -8.75 -10.89 -13.40
CA ILE A 284 -10.13 -10.98 -13.89
C ILE A 284 -10.29 -10.08 -15.12
N HIS A 285 -9.90 -8.82 -14.99
CA HIS A 285 -9.86 -7.82 -16.08
C HIS A 285 -8.59 -6.97 -15.96
N LYS A 286 -7.95 -6.66 -17.08
CA LYS A 286 -6.89 -5.66 -17.16
C LYS A 286 -7.48 -4.28 -17.34
N LYS A 287 -6.74 -3.25 -16.89
CA LYS A 287 -7.09 -1.85 -17.19
C LYS A 287 -7.35 -1.67 -18.69
N GLY A 288 -8.49 -1.05 -19.02
CA GLY A 288 -8.95 -0.80 -20.38
C GLY A 288 -9.80 -1.93 -20.98
N ASP A 289 -9.91 -3.11 -20.35
CA ASP A 289 -10.79 -4.16 -20.83
C ASP A 289 -12.25 -3.68 -20.84
N ALA A 290 -13.00 -4.04 -21.88
CA ALA A 290 -14.44 -3.86 -21.92
C ALA A 290 -15.10 -4.87 -20.98
N ILE A 291 -15.84 -4.36 -19.98
CA ILE A 291 -16.46 -5.18 -18.94
C ILE A 291 -17.95 -5.39 -19.21
N GLY A 292 -18.62 -4.42 -19.84
CA GLY A 292 -20.04 -4.53 -20.18
C GLY A 292 -20.64 -3.20 -20.64
N THR A 293 -21.97 -3.11 -20.64
CA THR A 293 -22.70 -1.86 -20.91
C THR A 293 -23.81 -1.68 -19.87
N LEU A 294 -24.01 -0.43 -19.43
CA LEU A 294 -25.09 -0.06 -18.51
C LEU A 294 -26.12 0.82 -19.23
N LYS A 295 -27.40 0.45 -19.11
CA LYS A 295 -28.50 1.24 -19.68
C LYS A 295 -28.74 2.51 -18.86
N ILE A 296 -28.85 3.64 -19.57
CA ILE A 296 -29.14 4.95 -19.01
C ILE A 296 -30.52 5.43 -19.46
N GLU A 297 -31.36 5.70 -18.47
CA GLU A 297 -32.65 6.34 -18.64
C GLU A 297 -32.50 7.86 -18.80
N LYS A 298 -33.26 8.42 -19.74
CA LYS A 298 -33.38 9.86 -19.97
C LYS A 298 -32.05 10.58 -20.25
N GLY A 299 -31.00 9.84 -20.60
CA GLY A 299 -29.69 10.38 -20.97
C GLY A 299 -29.58 10.76 -22.44
N VAL A 300 -28.65 11.67 -22.75
CA VAL A 300 -28.24 11.96 -24.12
C VAL A 300 -27.72 10.70 -24.82
N LYS A 301 -27.11 9.78 -24.08
CA LYS A 301 -26.79 8.40 -24.45
C LYS A 301 -27.76 7.44 -23.75
N THR A 302 -28.10 6.31 -24.39
CA THR A 302 -28.91 5.24 -23.77
C THR A 302 -28.09 4.18 -23.07
N GLU A 303 -26.81 4.11 -23.39
CA GLU A 303 -25.91 3.09 -22.90
C GLU A 303 -24.59 3.75 -22.58
N LEU A 304 -24.00 3.29 -21.49
CA LEU A 304 -22.67 3.66 -21.03
C LEU A 304 -21.79 2.41 -21.11
N PRO A 305 -20.77 2.40 -21.99
CA PRO A 305 -19.75 1.36 -21.97
C PRO A 305 -19.04 1.35 -20.62
N LEU A 306 -18.90 0.16 -20.03
CA LEU A 306 -18.15 -0.05 -18.80
C LEU A 306 -16.77 -0.59 -19.18
N THR A 307 -15.73 0.12 -18.76
CA THR A 307 -14.33 -0.28 -18.94
C THR A 307 -13.66 -0.45 -17.59
N ALA A 308 -12.68 -1.35 -17.50
CA ALA A 308 -11.86 -1.49 -16.31
C ALA A 308 -10.97 -0.24 -16.14
N GLU A 309 -11.20 0.56 -15.09
CA GLU A 309 -10.35 1.75 -14.82
C GLU A 309 -8.97 1.35 -14.28
N GLU A 310 -8.89 0.17 -13.68
CA GLU A 310 -7.69 -0.45 -13.16
C GLU A 310 -7.70 -1.97 -13.45
N THR A 311 -6.61 -2.65 -13.09
CA THR A 311 -6.52 -4.10 -13.21
C THR A 311 -7.22 -4.77 -12.03
N TYR A 312 -8.33 -5.44 -12.28
CA TYR A 312 -9.05 -6.24 -11.28
C TYR A 312 -8.43 -7.63 -11.18
N SER A 313 -7.93 -7.98 -10.00
CA SER A 313 -7.24 -9.26 -9.77
C SER A 313 -7.36 -9.75 -8.34
N VAL A 314 -7.54 -11.06 -8.18
CA VAL A 314 -7.70 -11.70 -6.87
C VAL A 314 -6.50 -12.54 -6.50
N LEU A 315 -6.12 -12.50 -5.23
CA LEU A 315 -5.08 -13.36 -4.69
C LEU A 315 -5.64 -14.78 -4.49
N LEU A 316 -5.00 -15.78 -5.10
CA LEU A 316 -5.40 -17.18 -4.98
C LEU A 316 -4.24 -18.04 -4.48
N LYS A 317 -4.56 -19.01 -3.63
CA LYS A 317 -3.62 -20.08 -3.30
C LYS A 317 -3.40 -20.98 -4.52
N LYS A 318 -2.15 -21.23 -4.89
CA LYS A 318 -1.77 -22.15 -5.96
C LYS A 318 -2.30 -23.56 -5.63
N GLY A 319 -2.74 -24.27 -6.65
CA GLY A 319 -3.37 -25.59 -6.51
C GLY A 319 -4.88 -25.56 -6.33
N ILE A 320 -5.51 -24.40 -6.06
CA ILE A 320 -6.97 -24.27 -6.20
C ILE A 320 -7.29 -24.15 -7.70
N THR A 321 -8.13 -25.06 -8.20
CA THR A 321 -8.57 -25.07 -9.60
C THR A 321 -9.33 -23.77 -9.92
N GLN A 322 -8.99 -23.16 -11.06
CA GLN A 322 -9.64 -21.93 -11.56
C GLN A 322 -11.15 -22.10 -11.79
N GLU A 323 -11.61 -23.35 -11.90
CA GLU A 323 -13.02 -23.74 -12.07
C GLU A 323 -13.94 -23.21 -10.96
N GLY A 324 -13.41 -22.86 -9.78
CA GLY A 324 -14.18 -22.26 -8.70
C GLY A 324 -14.36 -20.74 -8.80
N ILE A 325 -13.63 -20.04 -9.68
CA ILE A 325 -13.65 -18.57 -9.73
C ILE A 325 -14.68 -18.10 -10.75
N ARG A 326 -15.72 -17.43 -10.27
CA ARG A 326 -16.71 -16.72 -11.10
C ARG A 326 -16.73 -15.24 -10.74
N HIS A 327 -17.10 -14.39 -11.68
CA HIS A 327 -17.31 -12.98 -11.42
C HIS A 327 -18.64 -12.52 -12.01
N GLU A 328 -19.23 -11.49 -11.42
CA GLU A 328 -20.53 -10.94 -11.80
C GLU A 328 -20.52 -9.43 -11.69
N LEU A 329 -21.21 -8.77 -12.62
CA LEU A 329 -21.49 -7.34 -12.55
C LEU A 329 -22.81 -7.14 -11.83
N VAL A 330 -22.74 -6.52 -10.67
CA VAL A 330 -23.92 -6.10 -9.90
C VAL A 330 -24.16 -4.64 -10.24
N LEU A 331 -25.09 -4.42 -11.18
CA LEU A 331 -25.44 -3.11 -11.72
C LEU A 331 -26.89 -2.75 -11.34
N PRO A 332 -27.21 -1.46 -11.17
CA PRO A 332 -28.60 -1.02 -11.01
C PRO A 332 -29.38 -1.32 -12.29
N ALA A 333 -30.64 -1.75 -12.15
CA ALA A 333 -31.48 -2.13 -13.28
C ALA A 333 -31.59 -1.02 -14.34
N ASN A 334 -31.74 0.24 -13.89
CA ASN A 334 -31.72 1.43 -14.72
C ASN A 334 -31.03 2.57 -13.98
N LEU A 335 -30.03 3.20 -14.61
CA LEU A 335 -29.38 4.40 -14.09
C LEU A 335 -30.00 5.64 -14.75
N LYS A 336 -30.46 6.62 -13.97
CA LYS A 336 -31.08 7.85 -14.51
C LYS A 336 -30.03 8.94 -14.70
N ALA A 337 -30.07 9.61 -15.86
CA ALA A 337 -29.27 10.80 -16.10
C ALA A 337 -29.73 12.00 -15.24
N PRO A 338 -28.83 12.92 -14.84
CA PRO A 338 -27.41 12.97 -15.22
C PRO A 338 -26.56 11.93 -14.47
N VAL A 339 -25.57 11.37 -15.16
CA VAL A 339 -24.51 10.54 -14.58
C VAL A 339 -23.23 11.35 -14.65
N ALA A 340 -22.53 11.52 -13.53
CA ALA A 340 -21.23 12.18 -13.52
C ALA A 340 -20.11 11.17 -13.79
N ALA A 341 -19.02 11.60 -14.41
CA ALA A 341 -17.78 10.83 -14.41
C ALA A 341 -17.35 10.51 -12.96
N ASP A 342 -16.70 9.36 -12.78
CA ASP A 342 -16.28 8.82 -11.48
C ASP A 342 -17.41 8.46 -10.50
N GLN A 343 -18.68 8.66 -10.86
CA GLN A 343 -19.82 8.22 -10.06
C GLN A 343 -19.81 6.70 -9.93
N ILE A 344 -19.98 6.18 -8.72
CA ILE A 344 -20.17 4.73 -8.51
C ILE A 344 -21.50 4.30 -9.13
N ILE A 345 -21.43 3.36 -10.07
CA ILE A 345 -22.56 2.87 -10.86
C ILE A 345 -22.78 1.36 -10.73
N GLY A 346 -22.03 0.69 -9.87
CA GLY A 346 -22.22 -0.72 -9.57
C GLY A 346 -20.97 -1.35 -8.98
N LYS A 347 -20.91 -2.68 -9.03
CA LYS A 347 -19.76 -3.45 -8.51
C LYS A 347 -19.44 -4.64 -9.40
N LEU A 348 -18.15 -4.98 -9.47
CA LEU A 348 -17.68 -6.29 -9.92
C LEU A 348 -17.47 -7.16 -8.68
N VAL A 349 -18.25 -8.23 -8.55
CA VAL A 349 -18.16 -9.17 -7.43
C VAL A 349 -17.49 -10.45 -7.91
N VAL A 350 -16.39 -10.83 -7.26
CA VAL A 350 -15.64 -12.06 -7.56
C VAL A 350 -15.91 -13.07 -6.46
N TYR A 351 -16.25 -14.29 -6.89
CA TYR A 351 -16.59 -15.40 -6.01
C TYR A 351 -15.63 -16.57 -6.19
N GLN A 352 -15.45 -17.32 -5.12
CA GLN A 352 -14.89 -18.66 -5.11
C GLN A 352 -15.96 -19.64 -4.63
N GLY A 353 -16.53 -20.42 -5.55
CA GLY A 353 -17.75 -21.19 -5.29
C GLY A 353 -18.92 -20.26 -4.97
N THR A 354 -19.46 -20.36 -3.75
CA THR A 354 -20.55 -19.50 -3.25
C THR A 354 -20.05 -18.28 -2.48
N ASN A 355 -18.77 -18.25 -2.09
CA ASN A 355 -18.24 -17.20 -1.22
C ASN A 355 -17.74 -16.02 -2.04
N VAL A 356 -18.10 -14.81 -1.64
CA VAL A 356 -17.49 -13.58 -2.18
C VAL A 356 -16.06 -13.49 -1.67
N ILE A 357 -15.10 -13.37 -2.57
CA ILE A 357 -13.68 -13.19 -2.22
C ILE A 357 -13.19 -11.76 -2.43
N LYS A 358 -13.85 -10.99 -3.31
CA LYS A 358 -13.52 -9.58 -3.54
C LYS A 358 -14.67 -8.83 -4.21
N GLU A 359 -14.80 -7.55 -3.89
CA GLU A 359 -15.64 -6.59 -4.60
C GLU A 359 -14.79 -5.43 -5.10
N TYR A 360 -15.08 -4.97 -6.31
CA TYR A 360 -14.54 -3.72 -6.87
C TYR A 360 -15.70 -2.79 -7.18
N GLU A 361 -15.58 -1.53 -6.81
CA GLU A 361 -16.52 -0.50 -7.23
C GLU A 361 -16.33 -0.21 -8.72
N LEU A 362 -17.44 -0.10 -9.45
CA LEU A 362 -17.43 0.31 -10.85
C LEU A 362 -17.86 1.76 -10.93
N LYS A 363 -17.05 2.57 -11.59
CA LYS A 363 -17.30 3.99 -11.80
C LYS A 363 -17.67 4.29 -13.25
N ALA A 364 -18.36 5.41 -13.45
CA ALA A 364 -18.71 5.89 -14.77
C ALA A 364 -17.50 6.54 -15.44
N GLY A 365 -17.10 6.04 -16.61
CA GLY A 365 -15.95 6.58 -17.34
C GLY A 365 -16.20 7.91 -18.07
N GLU A 366 -17.44 8.39 -18.11
CA GLU A 366 -17.80 9.67 -18.74
C GLU A 366 -19.10 10.27 -18.17
N ASP A 367 -19.27 11.58 -18.33
CA ASP A 367 -20.51 12.26 -18.03
C ASP A 367 -21.62 11.91 -19.04
N VAL A 368 -22.82 11.62 -18.52
CA VAL A 368 -24.01 11.44 -19.35
C VAL A 368 -25.09 12.42 -18.91
N ALA A 369 -25.16 13.54 -19.63
CA ALA A 369 -26.16 14.57 -19.41
C ALA A 369 -27.59 14.08 -19.69
N LYS A 370 -28.58 14.77 -19.11
CA LYS A 370 -30.00 14.52 -19.39
C LYS A 370 -30.33 14.89 -20.84
N ALA A 371 -31.08 14.04 -21.53
CA ALA A 371 -31.61 14.34 -22.85
C ALA A 371 -32.68 15.45 -22.78
N GLY A 372 -32.62 16.37 -23.74
CA GLY A 372 -33.66 17.38 -23.93
C GLY A 372 -35.01 16.77 -24.34
N TRP A 373 -36.09 17.50 -24.08
CA TRP A 373 -37.48 17.06 -24.31
C TRP A 373 -37.73 16.54 -25.74
N TRP A 374 -37.23 17.25 -26.77
CA TRP A 374 -37.36 16.83 -28.16
C TRP A 374 -36.68 15.49 -28.48
N LYS A 375 -35.54 15.20 -27.86
CA LYS A 375 -34.82 13.94 -28.05
C LYS A 375 -35.56 12.78 -27.39
N LEU A 376 -36.14 13.02 -26.21
CA LEU A 376 -37.01 12.04 -25.54
C LEU A 376 -38.28 11.77 -26.34
N PHE A 377 -38.95 12.81 -26.82
CA PHE A 377 -40.16 12.70 -27.63
C PHE A 377 -39.93 11.89 -28.91
N LYS A 378 -38.88 12.21 -29.69
CA LYS A 378 -38.50 11.43 -30.89
C LYS A 378 -38.20 9.96 -30.59
N ARG A 379 -37.65 9.68 -29.42
CA ARG A 379 -37.28 8.31 -29.01
C ARG A 379 -38.51 7.48 -28.67
N THR A 380 -39.46 8.09 -27.96
CA THR A 380 -40.74 7.45 -27.62
C THR A 380 -41.61 7.25 -28.85
N THR A 381 -41.69 8.23 -29.77
CA THR A 381 -42.46 8.06 -31.01
C THR A 381 -41.79 7.04 -31.93
N GLY A 382 -40.45 7.05 -32.05
CA GLY A 382 -39.71 6.07 -32.84
C GLY A 382 -39.96 4.62 -32.41
N SER A 383 -39.97 4.32 -31.10
CA SER A 383 -40.23 2.96 -30.61
C SER A 383 -41.68 2.50 -30.78
N LEU A 384 -42.62 3.44 -30.97
CA LEU A 384 -44.03 3.16 -31.25
C LEU A 384 -44.29 2.79 -32.72
N PHE A 385 -43.38 3.15 -33.63
CA PHE A 385 -43.49 2.86 -35.07
C PHE A 385 -42.54 1.76 -35.56
N THR A 386 -41.71 1.20 -34.68
CA THR A 386 -40.86 0.02 -34.93
C THR A 386 -41.29 -1.13 -34.03
N ILE A 387 -42.53 -1.59 -34.20
CA ILE A 387 -43.03 -2.87 -33.66
C ILE A 387 -43.08 -3.83 -34.85
N ASP A 388 -42.11 -4.75 -34.91
CA ASP A 388 -42.22 -6.08 -35.52
C ASP A 388 -41.67 -7.08 -34.51
#